data_AF-A0A940QWA4-F1
#
_entry.id   AF-A0A940QWA4-F1
#
_cell.length_a   1.000
_cell.length_b   1.000
_cell.length_c   1.000
_cell.angle_alpha   90.00
_cell.angle_beta   90.00
_cell.angle_gamma   90.00
#
_symmetry.space_group_name_H-M   'P 1'
#
loop_
_entity.id
_entity.type
_entity.pdbx_description
1 polymer ?
#
loop_
_entity_poly.entity_id
_entity_poly.type
_entity_poly.pdbx_seq_one_letter_code
_entity_poly.pdbx_strand_id
1 'polypeptide(L)'
;MILFIFLIPQISFAQVYKWVDEKGVTHFTDDMTQVPEKNRPKVEESAETPQQEGDTKGGGEIAPERKEDRFKDRLGREEDYWKGRVEEWTRKLRELQDKFEVLRAKYNELTEKHNDSKTQIARTELRRERDQVKSEMDQCKTQIEEARGMLEKKIPEEAELYKAKPEWVKQ
;
A
#
# COMPACT_ATOMS: atom_id res chain seq x y z
N MET A 1 49.04 -26.33 -7.51
CA MET A 1 47.74 -26.75 -6.97
C MET A 1 47.22 -25.64 -6.07
N ILE A 2 46.22 -24.89 -6.52
CA ILE A 2 45.54 -23.87 -5.70
C ILE A 2 44.27 -24.52 -5.15
N LEU A 3 44.22 -24.59 -3.82
CA LEU A 3 43.17 -25.21 -3.01
C LEU A 3 41.94 -24.28 -2.98
N PHE A 4 40.88 -24.64 -3.70
CA PHE A 4 39.58 -23.99 -3.60
C PHE A 4 38.89 -24.45 -2.31
N ILE A 5 38.90 -23.63 -1.27
CA ILE A 5 38.13 -23.85 -0.04
C ILE A 5 36.68 -23.42 -0.33
N PHE A 6 35.81 -24.41 -0.54
CA PHE A 6 34.35 -24.20 -0.61
C PHE A 6 33.84 -23.88 0.80
N LEU A 7 33.39 -22.64 1.03
CA LEU A 7 32.48 -22.33 2.13
C LEU A 7 31.10 -22.89 1.79
N ILE A 8 30.70 -23.97 2.47
CA ILE A 8 29.33 -24.49 2.40
C ILE A 8 28.50 -23.73 3.44
N PRO A 9 27.44 -22.98 3.05
CA PRO A 9 26.52 -22.40 4.02
C PRO A 9 25.78 -23.52 4.75
N GLN A 10 25.92 -23.56 6.08
CA GLN A 10 25.13 -24.45 6.93
C GLN A 10 23.69 -23.90 6.96
N ILE A 11 22.77 -24.58 6.28
CA ILE A 11 21.34 -24.27 6.37
C ILE A 11 20.89 -24.66 7.77
N SER A 12 20.66 -23.65 8.62
CA SER A 12 20.05 -23.85 9.93
C SER A 12 18.54 -23.95 9.75
N PHE A 13 17.99 -25.15 9.95
CA PHE A 13 16.55 -25.36 9.97
C PHE A 13 16.02 -25.03 11.37
N ALA A 14 15.55 -23.80 11.56
CA ALA A 14 14.73 -23.47 12.72
C ALA A 14 13.27 -23.86 12.41
N GLN A 15 12.77 -24.90 13.08
CA GLN A 15 11.37 -25.30 12.95
C GLN A 15 10.51 -24.39 13.82
N VAL A 16 9.84 -23.42 13.19
CA VAL A 16 8.90 -22.52 13.87
C VAL A 16 7.51 -23.14 13.85
N TYR A 17 6.98 -23.47 15.02
CA TYR A 17 5.63 -24.01 15.18
C TYR A 17 4.63 -22.87 15.37
N LYS A 18 3.56 -22.91 14.58
CA LYS A 18 2.45 -21.96 14.66
C LYS A 18 1.20 -22.66 15.14
N TRP A 19 0.53 -22.12 16.16
CA TRP A 19 -0.76 -22.64 16.61
C TRP A 19 -1.69 -21.51 17.06
N VAL A 20 -2.99 -21.78 17.02
CA VAL A 20 -4.04 -20.83 17.44
C VAL A 20 -4.69 -21.38 18.70
N ASP A 21 -4.77 -20.57 19.75
CA ASP A 21 -5.37 -20.96 21.02
C ASP A 21 -6.91 -20.89 21.02
N GLU A 22 -7.54 -21.36 22.12
CA GLU A 22 -9.01 -21.35 22.29
C GLU A 22 -9.61 -19.94 22.25
N LYS A 23 -8.78 -18.89 22.42
CA LYS A 23 -9.18 -17.47 22.36
C LYS A 23 -8.95 -16.85 20.98
N GLY A 24 -8.46 -17.63 20.01
CA GLY A 24 -8.18 -17.18 18.64
C GLY A 24 -6.86 -16.42 18.49
N VAL A 25 -5.98 -16.43 19.50
CA VAL A 25 -4.66 -15.78 19.44
C VAL A 25 -3.67 -16.72 18.76
N THR A 26 -2.91 -16.20 17.80
CA THR A 26 -1.88 -16.94 17.07
C THR A 26 -0.55 -16.85 17.81
N HIS A 27 0.01 -18.00 18.18
CA HIS A 27 1.31 -18.12 18.84
C HIS A 27 2.34 -18.75 17.90
N PHE A 28 3.60 -18.32 18.04
CA PHE A 28 4.76 -18.87 17.35
C PHE A 28 5.76 -19.35 18.40
N THR A 29 6.25 -20.57 18.27
CA THR A 29 7.27 -21.12 19.18
C THR A 29 8.24 -22.02 18.42
N ASP A 30 9.52 -21.97 18.77
CA ASP A 30 10.54 -22.85 18.19
C ASP A 30 10.64 -24.20 18.95
N ASP A 31 9.90 -24.33 20.06
CA ASP A 31 9.90 -25.50 20.92
C ASP A 31 8.52 -26.17 20.94
N MET A 32 8.45 -27.37 20.36
CA MET A 32 7.22 -28.17 20.25
C MET A 32 6.62 -28.54 21.61
N THR A 33 7.41 -28.51 22.69
CA THR A 33 6.91 -28.79 24.06
C THR A 33 6.01 -27.67 24.60
N GLN A 34 6.12 -26.45 24.06
CA GLN A 34 5.27 -25.32 24.44
C GLN A 34 3.90 -25.32 23.76
N VAL A 35 3.67 -26.22 22.80
CA VAL A 35 2.36 -26.40 22.16
C VAL A 35 1.49 -27.32 23.03
N PRO A 36 0.34 -26.84 23.56
CA PRO A 36 -0.57 -27.67 24.35
C PRO A 36 -1.05 -28.89 23.57
N GLU A 37 -1.17 -30.05 24.22
CA GLU A 37 -1.50 -31.32 23.55
C GLU A 37 -2.81 -31.27 22.75
N LYS A 38 -3.77 -30.46 23.22
CA LYS A 38 -5.04 -30.20 22.54
C LYS A 38 -4.90 -29.59 21.14
N ASN A 39 -3.77 -28.95 20.85
CA ASN A 39 -3.53 -28.21 19.60
C ASN A 39 -2.55 -28.93 18.67
N ARG A 40 -1.92 -30.03 19.12
CA ARG A 40 -1.00 -30.86 18.33
C ARG A 40 -1.58 -31.48 17.06
N PRO A 41 -2.84 -31.97 17.00
CA PRO A 41 -3.37 -32.53 15.75
C PRO A 41 -3.65 -31.49 14.65
N LYS A 42 -3.48 -30.18 14.94
CA LYS A 42 -3.61 -29.08 13.97
C LYS A 42 -2.26 -28.54 13.46
N VAL A 43 -1.15 -29.14 13.91
CA VAL A 43 0.22 -28.71 13.58
C VAL A 43 0.81 -29.48 12.40
N GLU A 44 0.13 -30.51 11.89
CA GLU A 44 0.56 -31.18 10.67
C GLU A 44 0.16 -30.36 9.44
N GLU A 45 1.11 -30.23 8.51
CA GLU A 45 1.01 -29.58 7.19
C GLU A 45 1.35 -28.08 7.14
N SER A 46 2.56 -27.73 7.58
CA SER A 46 3.31 -26.64 6.95
C SER A 46 4.78 -27.05 6.78
N ALA A 47 4.98 -28.18 6.10
CA ALA A 47 6.24 -28.53 5.48
C ALA A 47 6.05 -28.51 3.95
N GLU A 48 6.53 -27.43 3.35
CA GLU A 48 6.97 -27.24 1.95
C GLU A 48 6.62 -28.33 0.91
N THR A 49 5.66 -28.06 -0.01
CA THR A 49 5.85 -28.16 -1.49
C THR A 49 4.59 -27.69 -2.24
N PRO A 50 4.69 -26.97 -3.39
CA PRO A 50 3.59 -26.85 -4.34
C PRO A 50 3.79 -27.87 -5.47
N GLN A 51 3.04 -28.98 -5.47
CA GLN A 51 2.86 -29.79 -6.67
C GLN A 51 1.45 -30.43 -6.74
N GLN A 52 0.73 -29.96 -7.76
CA GLN A 52 -0.44 -30.45 -8.50
C GLN A 52 -1.32 -31.64 -8.03
N GLU A 53 -2.63 -31.36 -8.18
CA GLU A 53 -3.73 -32.18 -8.75
C GLU A 53 -4.23 -33.45 -8.03
N GLY A 54 -5.56 -33.48 -7.84
CA GLY A 54 -6.31 -34.67 -7.44
C GLY A 54 -7.80 -34.36 -7.19
N ASP A 55 -8.60 -34.59 -8.22
CA ASP A 55 -10.05 -34.43 -8.31
C ASP A 55 -10.86 -35.39 -7.40
N THR A 56 -12.12 -35.00 -7.17
CA THR A 56 -13.33 -35.83 -7.00
C THR A 56 -13.94 -36.06 -5.60
N LYS A 57 -14.97 -35.23 -5.34
CA LYS A 57 -16.31 -35.50 -4.78
C LYS A 57 -16.47 -36.14 -3.39
N GLY A 58 -17.04 -35.33 -2.50
CA GLY A 58 -18.04 -35.75 -1.53
C GLY A 58 -19.11 -34.65 -1.41
N GLY A 59 -20.30 -34.91 -1.95
CA GLY A 59 -21.43 -33.98 -1.90
C GLY A 59 -21.90 -33.75 -0.47
N GLY A 60 -22.08 -32.47 -0.14
CA GLY A 60 -22.69 -31.99 1.09
C GLY A 60 -23.18 -30.58 0.81
N GLU A 61 -24.42 -30.51 0.36
CA GLU A 61 -25.19 -29.29 0.16
C GLU A 61 -25.28 -28.54 1.49
N ILE A 62 -24.41 -27.56 1.66
CA ILE A 62 -24.58 -26.49 2.64
C ILE A 62 -24.38 -25.22 1.83
N ALA A 63 -25.45 -24.44 1.75
CA ALA A 63 -25.46 -23.09 1.22
C ALA A 63 -24.18 -22.35 1.62
N PRO A 64 -23.53 -21.60 0.72
CA PRO A 64 -22.44 -20.74 1.12
C PRO A 64 -23.08 -19.63 1.95
N GLU A 65 -23.21 -19.85 3.26
CA GLU A 65 -23.09 -18.78 4.21
C GLU A 65 -21.83 -18.04 3.79
N ARG A 66 -22.07 -16.83 3.28
CA ARG A 66 -21.06 -15.83 3.00
C ARG A 66 -20.34 -15.62 4.32
N LYS A 67 -19.36 -16.46 4.61
CA LYS A 67 -18.31 -16.09 5.52
C LYS A 67 -17.73 -14.87 4.83
N GLU A 68 -18.09 -13.73 5.38
CA GLU A 68 -17.28 -12.54 5.46
C GLU A 68 -15.94 -12.94 6.13
N ASP A 69 -15.25 -13.91 5.53
CA ASP A 69 -13.85 -14.14 5.69
C ASP A 69 -13.29 -12.82 5.21
N ARG A 70 -13.02 -11.94 6.20
CA ARG A 70 -12.19 -10.74 6.05
C ARG A 70 -11.01 -11.20 5.25
N PHE A 71 -11.11 -11.02 3.93
CA PHE A 71 -10.09 -11.45 3.02
C PHE A 71 -8.86 -10.66 3.48
N LYS A 72 -7.78 -11.37 3.74
CA LYS A 72 -6.53 -10.77 4.16
C LYS A 72 -5.58 -10.99 3.01
N ASP A 73 -4.83 -9.96 2.64
CA ASP A 73 -3.78 -10.11 1.65
C ASP A 73 -2.71 -11.10 2.15
N ARG A 74 -1.74 -11.43 1.30
CA ARG A 74 -0.64 -12.33 1.66
C ARG A 74 0.18 -11.90 2.88
N LEU A 75 0.05 -10.64 3.31
CA LEU A 75 0.70 -10.04 4.48
C LEU A 75 -0.25 -9.88 5.69
N GLY A 76 -1.48 -10.39 5.61
CA GLY A 76 -2.46 -10.25 6.69
C GLY A 76 -3.16 -8.88 6.74
N ARG A 77 -2.91 -7.99 5.76
CA ARG A 77 -3.51 -6.66 5.70
C ARG A 77 -4.94 -6.76 5.15
N GLU A 78 -5.84 -6.07 5.83
CA GLU A 78 -7.27 -6.06 5.52
C GLU A 78 -7.60 -4.92 4.55
N GLU A 79 -8.85 -4.91 4.10
CA GLU A 79 -9.42 -3.88 3.22
C GLU A 79 -9.20 -2.45 3.73
N ASP A 80 -9.26 -2.24 5.05
CA ASP A 80 -9.11 -0.93 5.69
C ASP A 80 -7.72 -0.32 5.48
N TYR A 81 -6.67 -1.15 5.36
CA TYR A 81 -5.32 -0.65 5.06
C TYR A 81 -5.26 -0.06 3.65
N TRP A 82 -5.80 -0.78 2.67
CA TRP A 82 -5.82 -0.35 1.27
C TRP A 82 -6.73 0.86 1.08
N LYS A 83 -7.92 0.85 1.69
CA LYS A 83 -8.83 2.00 1.73
C LYS A 83 -8.18 3.22 2.37
N GLY A 84 -7.52 3.07 3.52
CA GLY A 84 -6.82 4.17 4.17
C GLY A 84 -5.68 4.73 3.32
N ARG A 85 -4.96 3.87 2.59
CA ARG A 85 -3.93 4.28 1.64
C ARG A 85 -4.51 5.12 0.50
N VAL A 86 -5.57 4.64 -0.14
CA VAL A 86 -6.26 5.34 -1.22
C VAL A 86 -6.83 6.66 -0.71
N GLU A 87 -7.49 6.66 0.44
CA GLU A 87 -8.06 7.85 1.06
C GLU A 87 -6.97 8.89 1.40
N GLU A 88 -5.82 8.46 1.93
CA GLU A 88 -4.71 9.36 2.22
C GLU A 88 -4.19 10.06 0.95
N TRP A 89 -3.99 9.30 -0.13
CA TRP A 89 -3.52 9.86 -1.40
C TRP A 89 -4.58 10.70 -2.10
N THR A 90 -5.85 10.30 -2.03
CA THR A 90 -6.98 11.08 -2.53
C THR A 90 -7.13 12.40 -1.76
N ARG A 91 -6.94 12.38 -0.42
CA ARG A 91 -6.91 13.59 0.40
C ARG A 91 -5.75 14.49 0.00
N LYS A 92 -4.53 13.95 -0.15
CA LYS A 92 -3.37 14.72 -0.64
C LYS A 92 -3.62 15.33 -2.01
N LEU A 93 -4.22 14.56 -2.92
CA LEU A 93 -4.57 15.03 -4.25
C LEU A 93 -5.55 16.21 -4.18
N ARG A 94 -6.58 16.12 -3.34
CA ARG A 94 -7.53 17.23 -3.11
C ARG A 94 -6.83 18.45 -2.51
N GLU A 95 -6.02 18.27 -1.47
CA GLU A 95 -5.27 19.37 -0.86
C GLU A 95 -4.34 20.07 -1.86
N LEU A 96 -3.70 19.31 -2.75
CA LEU A 96 -2.85 19.86 -3.80
C LEU A 96 -3.66 20.60 -4.88
N GLN A 97 -4.84 20.08 -5.23
CA GLN A 97 -5.77 20.76 -6.13
C GLN A 97 -6.26 22.08 -5.53
N ASP A 98 -6.69 22.08 -4.27
CA ASP A 98 -7.16 23.28 -3.56
C ASP A 98 -6.03 24.32 -3.48
N LYS A 99 -4.80 23.89 -3.13
CA LYS A 99 -3.61 24.77 -3.15
C LYS A 99 -3.36 25.34 -4.54
N PHE A 100 -3.48 24.52 -5.58
CA PHE A 100 -3.30 24.98 -6.96
C PHE A 100 -4.34 26.04 -7.34
N GLU A 101 -5.60 25.87 -6.94
CA GLU A 101 -6.65 26.86 -7.18
C GLU A 101 -6.40 28.18 -6.43
N VAL A 102 -5.98 28.10 -5.17
CA VAL A 102 -5.60 29.29 -4.38
C VAL A 102 -4.42 30.02 -5.03
N LEU A 103 -3.39 29.29 -5.45
CA LEU A 103 -2.24 29.87 -6.15
C LEU A 103 -2.65 30.50 -7.49
N ARG A 104 -3.58 29.86 -8.21
CA ARG A 104 -4.13 30.41 -9.45
C ARG A 104 -4.91 31.70 -9.21
N ALA A 105 -5.70 31.78 -8.15
CA ALA A 105 -6.41 33.00 -7.77
C ALA A 105 -5.41 34.12 -7.43
N LYS A 106 -4.37 33.81 -6.64
CA LYS A 106 -3.28 34.75 -6.32
C LYS A 106 -2.54 35.22 -7.56
N TYR A 107 -2.27 34.34 -8.53
CA TYR A 107 -1.65 34.70 -9.81
C TYR A 107 -2.51 35.70 -10.59
N ASN A 108 -3.82 35.47 -10.65
CA ASN A 108 -4.76 36.37 -11.33
C ASN A 108 -4.80 37.74 -10.63
N GLU A 109 -4.87 37.77 -9.30
CA GLU A 109 -4.84 39.01 -8.51
C GLU A 109 -3.55 39.80 -8.75
N LEU A 110 -2.39 39.13 -8.73
CA LEU A 110 -1.10 39.77 -9.04
C LEU A 110 -1.03 40.29 -10.47
N THR A 111 -1.68 39.62 -11.41
CA THR A 111 -1.76 40.05 -12.81
C THR A 111 -2.62 41.31 -12.95
N GLU A 112 -3.75 41.38 -12.24
CA GLU A 112 -4.59 42.59 -12.19
C GLU A 112 -3.83 43.77 -11.57
N LYS A 113 -3.21 43.55 -10.40
CA LYS A 113 -2.35 44.56 -9.74
C LYS A 113 -1.22 45.03 -10.64
N HIS A 114 -0.62 44.14 -11.42
CA HIS A 114 0.45 44.50 -12.36
C HIS A 114 -0.06 45.42 -13.47
N ASN A 115 -1.27 45.16 -13.99
CA ASN A 115 -1.89 45.97 -15.03
C ASN A 115 -2.32 47.36 -14.51
N ASP A 116 -2.77 47.43 -13.26
CA ASP A 116 -3.20 48.69 -12.63
C ASP A 116 -2.03 49.54 -12.11
N SER A 117 -0.85 48.94 -11.95
CA SER A 117 0.32 49.60 -11.39
C SER A 117 0.95 50.62 -12.35
N LYS A 118 0.95 51.88 -11.91
CA LYS A 118 1.48 53.02 -12.68
C LYS A 118 3.01 53.15 -12.61
N THR A 119 3.62 52.70 -11.52
CA THR A 119 5.07 52.84 -11.25
C THR A 119 5.88 51.62 -11.72
N GLN A 120 7.05 51.89 -12.29
CA GLN A 120 7.94 50.85 -12.81
C GLN A 120 8.45 49.89 -11.72
N ILE A 121 8.75 50.41 -10.53
CA ILE A 121 9.23 49.61 -9.38
C ILE A 121 8.15 48.62 -8.92
N ALA A 122 6.89 49.08 -8.79
CA ALA A 122 5.77 48.22 -8.44
C ALA A 122 5.54 47.11 -9.49
N ARG A 123 5.63 47.44 -10.79
CA ARG A 123 5.53 46.43 -11.86
C ARG A 123 6.64 45.39 -11.80
N THR A 124 7.89 45.78 -11.50
CA THR A 124 8.99 44.82 -11.39
C THR A 124 8.82 43.87 -10.21
N GLU A 125 8.32 44.35 -9.07
CA GLU A 125 8.07 43.53 -7.89
C GLU A 125 6.91 42.56 -8.12
N LEU A 126 5.79 43.04 -8.66
CA LEU A 126 4.63 42.22 -9.02
C LEU A 126 4.97 41.15 -10.07
N ARG A 127 5.84 41.47 -11.03
CA ARG A 127 6.36 40.47 -11.97
C ARG A 127 7.10 39.35 -11.25
N ARG A 128 7.98 39.70 -10.31
CA ARG A 128 8.75 38.71 -9.53
C ARG A 128 7.83 37.82 -8.70
N GLU A 129 6.85 38.41 -8.03
CA GLU A 129 5.86 37.66 -7.24
C GLU A 129 5.01 36.75 -8.11
N ARG A 130 4.57 37.22 -9.27
CA ARG A 130 3.82 36.42 -10.23
C ARG A 130 4.66 35.24 -10.76
N ASP A 131 5.93 35.48 -11.06
CA ASP A 131 6.83 34.43 -11.54
C ASP A 131 7.12 33.40 -10.42
N GLN A 132 7.19 33.83 -9.16
CA GLN A 132 7.26 32.95 -7.99
C GLN A 132 6.00 32.09 -7.83
N VAL A 133 4.81 32.70 -7.87
CA VAL A 133 3.54 31.98 -7.78
C VAL A 133 3.39 30.99 -8.93
N LYS A 134 3.84 31.35 -10.15
CA LYS A 134 3.86 30.43 -11.28
C LYS A 134 4.75 29.21 -11.01
N SER A 135 5.94 29.40 -10.45
CA SER A 135 6.81 28.28 -10.06
C SER A 135 6.16 27.37 -9.03
N GLU A 136 5.45 27.94 -8.04
CA GLU A 136 4.71 27.17 -7.03
C GLU A 136 3.54 26.38 -7.65
N MET A 137 2.85 26.97 -8.63
CA MET A 137 1.80 26.28 -9.40
C MET A 137 2.36 25.10 -10.19
N ASP A 138 3.51 25.28 -10.86
CA ASP A 138 4.17 24.21 -11.63
C ASP A 138 4.65 23.06 -10.72
N GLN A 139 5.11 23.38 -9.50
CA GLN A 139 5.43 22.39 -8.47
C GLN A 139 4.19 21.63 -8.00
N CYS A 140 3.09 22.33 -7.67
CA CYS A 140 1.84 21.70 -7.28
C CYS A 140 1.31 20.79 -8.40
N LYS A 141 1.42 21.21 -9.66
CA LYS A 141 1.02 20.40 -10.81
C LYS A 141 1.82 19.09 -10.89
N THR A 142 3.14 19.16 -10.71
CA THR A 142 4.00 17.96 -10.66
C THR A 142 3.57 17.03 -9.52
N GLN A 143 3.32 17.57 -8.33
CA GLN A 143 2.87 16.77 -7.18
C GLN A 143 1.48 16.14 -7.38
N ILE A 144 0.56 16.82 -8.09
CA ILE A 144 -0.74 16.26 -8.45
C ILE A 144 -0.56 15.07 -9.39
N GLU A 145 0.28 15.19 -10.41
CA GLU A 145 0.57 14.10 -11.35
C GLU A 145 1.27 12.92 -10.65
N GLU A 146 2.18 13.19 -9.72
CA GLU A 146 2.78 12.15 -8.88
C GLU A 146 1.74 11.45 -8.00
N ALA A 147 0.90 12.20 -7.30
CA ALA A 147 -0.16 11.64 -6.45
C ALA A 147 -1.17 10.83 -7.26
N ARG A 148 -1.54 11.28 -8.46
CA ARG A 148 -2.35 10.52 -9.43
C ARG A 148 -1.64 9.25 -9.86
N GLY A 149 -0.36 9.33 -10.23
CA GLY A 149 0.42 8.16 -10.62
C GLY A 149 0.54 7.12 -9.50
N MET A 150 0.62 7.56 -8.24
CA MET A 150 0.58 6.67 -7.08
C MET A 150 -0.78 5.95 -6.98
N LEU A 151 -1.88 6.69 -7.07
CA LEU A 151 -3.25 6.15 -7.00
C LEU A 151 -3.58 5.20 -8.16
N GLU A 152 -3.21 5.54 -9.38
CA GLU A 152 -3.60 4.82 -10.59
C GLU A 152 -2.70 3.63 -10.92
N LYS A 153 -1.42 3.67 -10.54
CA LYS A 153 -0.44 2.64 -10.91
C LYS A 153 0.08 1.89 -9.71
N LYS A 154 0.69 2.59 -8.75
CA LYS A 154 1.43 1.92 -7.67
C LYS A 154 0.53 1.17 -6.70
N ILE A 155 -0.57 1.78 -6.24
CA ILE A 155 -1.47 1.10 -5.30
C ILE A 155 -2.13 -0.12 -5.96
N PRO A 156 -2.61 -0.06 -7.23
CA PRO A 156 -3.13 -1.23 -7.92
C PRO A 156 -2.08 -2.32 -8.17
N GLU A 157 -0.86 -1.97 -8.61
CA GLU A 157 0.24 -2.92 -8.83
C GLU A 157 0.63 -3.63 -7.52
N GLU A 158 0.73 -2.89 -6.41
CA GLU A 158 1.00 -3.48 -5.10
C GLU A 158 -0.16 -4.40 -4.66
N ALA A 159 -1.41 -3.99 -4.88
CA ALA A 159 -2.56 -4.82 -4.56
C ALA A 159 -2.57 -6.14 -5.35
N GLU A 160 -2.25 -6.12 -6.64
CA GLU A 160 -2.11 -7.32 -7.46
C GLU A 160 -0.95 -8.20 -6.98
N LEU A 161 0.21 -7.60 -6.69
CA LEU A 161 1.40 -8.32 -6.19
C LEU A 161 1.10 -9.07 -4.89
N TYR A 162 0.31 -8.47 -4.01
CA TYR A 162 -0.09 -9.08 -2.73
C TYR A 162 -1.38 -9.90 -2.80
N LYS A 163 -1.93 -10.11 -4.01
CA LYS A 163 -3.23 -10.78 -4.26
C LYS A 163 -4.39 -10.17 -3.46
N ALA A 164 -4.32 -8.88 -3.16
CA ALA A 164 -5.42 -8.13 -2.60
C ALA A 164 -6.54 -7.99 -3.64
N LYS A 165 -7.80 -7.82 -3.20
CA LYS A 165 -8.90 -7.65 -4.14
C LYS A 165 -8.73 -6.30 -4.86
N PRO A 166 -8.80 -6.27 -6.21
CA PRO A 166 -8.67 -5.02 -6.96
C PRO A 166 -9.80 -4.02 -6.65
N GLU A 167 -10.95 -4.53 -6.18
CA GLU A 167 -12.09 -3.77 -5.67
C GLU A 167 -11.75 -2.82 -4.51
N TRP A 168 -10.67 -3.08 -3.77
CA TRP A 168 -10.28 -2.25 -2.61
C TRP A 168 -9.45 -1.04 -2.99
N VAL A 169 -8.91 -1.04 -4.21
CA VAL A 169 -8.01 0.01 -4.70
C VAL A 169 -8.62 0.78 -5.88
N LYS A 170 -9.50 0.12 -6.66
CA LYS A 170 -10.29 0.79 -7.68
C LYS A 170 -11.47 1.50 -6.99
N GLN A 171 -11.41 2.83 -6.98
CA GLN A 171 -12.51 3.70 -6.54
C GLN A 171 -13.08 4.46 -7.74
#